data_AF-A0A9E2CIW5-F1
#
_entry.id   AF-A0A9E2CIW5-F1
#
_cell.length_a   1.000
_cell.length_b   1.000
_cell.length_c   1.000
_cell.angle_alpha   90.00
_cell.angle_beta   90.00
_cell.angle_gamma   90.00
#
_symmetry.space_group_name_H-M   'P 1'
#
loop_
_entity.id
_entity.type
_entity.pdbx_description
1 polymer ?
#
loop_
_entity_poly.entity_id
_entity_poly.type
_entity_poly.pdbx_seq_one_letter_code
_entity_poly.pdbx_strand_id
1 'polypeptide(L)'
;MGAFPALHSRYDEVLEARSVPPGRRAEHRKWVWFYLHFCGKYGRRPADTGSVAPFVAELASKGQTTALQAEARCAVRYHVDHASPFTVRRSCGVPV
;
A
#
# COMPACT_ATOMS: atom_id res chain seq x y z
N MET A 1 -10.55 -16.26 11.96
CA MET A 1 -10.08 -15.36 10.88
C MET A 1 -10.85 -14.06 11.00
N GLY A 2 -10.25 -13.00 11.53
CA GLY A 2 -10.93 -11.70 11.65
C GLY A 2 -11.15 -11.12 10.26
N ALA A 3 -12.39 -10.81 9.91
CA ALA A 3 -12.72 -10.17 8.65
C ALA A 3 -12.04 -8.79 8.62
N PHE A 4 -11.00 -8.65 7.79
CA PHE A 4 -10.44 -7.33 7.51
C PHE A 4 -11.52 -6.50 6.82
N PRO A 5 -11.83 -5.28 7.29
CA PRO A 5 -12.80 -4.42 6.63
C PRO A 5 -12.36 -4.25 5.18
N ALA A 6 -13.33 -4.32 4.25
CA ALA A 6 -13.07 -4.26 2.82
C ALA A 6 -12.28 -2.99 2.51
N LEU A 7 -10.98 -3.15 2.27
CA LEU A 7 -10.16 -2.11 1.67
C LEU A 7 -10.78 -1.82 0.30
N HIS A 8 -10.87 -0.54 -0.08
CA HIS A 8 -11.54 -0.07 -1.29
C HIS A 8 -11.32 -0.99 -2.49
N SER A 9 -12.40 -1.31 -3.22
CA SER A 9 -12.39 -2.08 -4.48
C SER A 9 -11.26 -1.67 -5.43
N ARG A 10 -11.00 -0.35 -5.47
CA ARG A 10 -9.94 0.26 -6.27
C ARG A 10 -8.51 -0.21 -5.95
N TYR A 11 -8.23 -0.64 -4.71
CA TYR A 11 -6.94 -1.23 -4.39
C TYR A 11 -6.86 -2.71 -4.80
N ASP A 12 -7.98 -3.44 -4.81
CA ASP A 12 -7.97 -4.81 -5.35
C ASP A 12 -7.62 -4.79 -6.84
N GLU A 13 -8.18 -3.84 -7.61
CA GLU A 13 -7.81 -3.59 -9.02
C GLU A 13 -6.30 -3.35 -9.19
N VAL A 14 -5.66 -2.63 -8.27
CA VAL A 14 -4.20 -2.42 -8.28
C VAL A 14 -3.45 -3.73 -8.04
N LEU A 15 -3.93 -4.57 -7.12
CA LEU A 15 -3.34 -5.88 -6.85
C LEU A 15 -3.52 -6.83 -8.05
N GLU A 16 -4.66 -6.77 -8.72
CA GLU A 16 -4.94 -7.53 -9.94
C GLU A 16 -4.02 -7.10 -11.08
N ALA A 17 -3.92 -5.79 -11.33
CA ALA A 17 -3.07 -5.21 -12.36
C ALA A 17 -1.57 -5.51 -12.12
N ARG A 18 -1.17 -5.73 -10.87
CA ARG A 18 0.19 -6.13 -10.47
C ARG A 18 0.38 -7.65 -10.39
N SER A 19 -0.64 -8.44 -10.77
CA SER A 19 -0.67 -9.91 -10.70
C SER A 19 -0.32 -10.48 -9.33
N VAL A 20 -0.75 -9.80 -8.26
CA VAL A 20 -0.54 -10.30 -6.89
C VAL A 20 -1.45 -11.50 -6.64
N PRO A 21 -0.90 -12.65 -6.22
CA PRO A 21 -1.70 -13.85 -5.99
C PRO A 21 -2.71 -13.64 -4.87
N PRO A 22 -3.93 -14.21 -4.97
CA PRO A 22 -5.04 -13.95 -4.05
C PRO A 22 -4.69 -14.25 -2.58
N GLY A 23 -3.85 -15.26 -2.33
CA GLY A 23 -3.35 -15.58 -0.99
C GLY A 23 -2.55 -14.44 -0.34
N ARG A 24 -1.79 -13.67 -1.14
CA ARG A 24 -1.05 -12.49 -0.66
C ARG A 24 -1.89 -11.21 -0.66
N ARG A 25 -2.97 -11.14 -1.44
CA ARG A 25 -3.85 -9.96 -1.44
C ARG A 25 -4.41 -9.65 -0.05
N ALA A 26 -4.74 -10.67 0.74
CA ALA A 26 -5.17 -10.49 2.13
C ALA A 26 -4.09 -9.80 3.00
N GLU A 27 -2.85 -10.24 2.90
CA GLU A 27 -1.70 -9.66 3.60
C GLU A 27 -1.44 -8.22 3.15
N HIS A 28 -1.47 -7.96 1.85
CA HIS A 28 -1.35 -6.62 1.29
C HIS A 28 -2.44 -5.67 1.79
N ARG A 29 -3.69 -6.12 1.86
CA ARG A 29 -4.81 -5.31 2.37
C ARG A 29 -4.62 -4.96 3.85
N LYS A 30 -4.14 -5.92 4.65
CA LYS A 30 -3.79 -5.72 6.06
C LYS A 30 -2.72 -4.63 6.22
N TRP A 31 -1.65 -4.67 5.42
CA TRP A 31 -0.59 -3.66 5.48
C TRP A 31 -1.07 -2.26 5.13
N VAL A 32 -1.88 -2.12 4.08
CA VAL A 32 -2.45 -0.82 3.71
C VAL A 32 -3.40 -0.31 4.78
N TRP A 33 -4.21 -1.18 5.39
CA TRP A 33 -5.06 -0.77 6.51
C TRP A 33 -4.25 -0.22 7.69
N PHE A 34 -3.17 -0.91 8.09
CA PHE A 34 -2.26 -0.42 9.13
C PHE A 34 -1.62 0.92 8.75
N TYR A 35 -1.26 1.10 7.48
CA TYR A 35 -0.72 2.35 6.98
C TYR A 35 -1.74 3.49 7.00
N LEU A 36 -3.00 3.24 6.64
CA LEU A 36 -4.07 4.24 6.74
C LEU A 36 -4.32 4.64 8.19
N HIS A 37 -4.32 3.67 9.11
CA HIS A 37 -4.43 3.94 10.53
C HIS A 37 -3.22 4.74 11.06
N PHE A 38 -2.00 4.42 10.60
CA PHE A 38 -0.79 5.18 10.89
C PHE A 38 -0.90 6.62 10.36
N CYS A 39 -1.39 6.79 9.13
CA CYS A 39 -1.59 8.10 8.52
C CYS A 39 -2.57 8.96 9.33
N GLY A 40 -3.70 8.37 9.74
CA GLY A 40 -4.68 9.04 10.61
C GLY A 40 -4.08 9.40 11.97
N LYS A 41 -3.34 8.48 12.61
CA LYS A 41 -2.72 8.71 13.91
C LYS A 41 -1.70 9.86 13.91
N TYR A 42 -0.89 9.96 12.85
CA TYR A 42 0.20 10.94 12.76
C TYR A 42 -0.11 12.12 11.83
N GLY A 43 -1.36 12.30 11.39
CA GLY A 43 -1.77 13.40 10.52
C GLY A 43 -1.10 13.41 9.13
N ARG A 44 -0.63 12.24 8.67
CA ARG A 44 0.05 12.10 7.37
C ARG A 44 -0.96 11.86 6.25
N ARG A 45 -0.60 12.29 5.03
CA ARG A 45 -1.44 12.03 3.86
C ARG A 45 -1.17 10.61 3.35
N PRO A 46 -2.21 9.77 3.16
CA PRO A 46 -2.03 8.41 2.63
C PRO A 46 -1.63 8.38 1.15
N ALA A 47 -1.67 9.52 0.46
CA ALA A 47 -1.16 9.70 -0.90
C ALA A 47 0.27 10.26 -0.94
N ASP A 48 0.93 10.43 0.22
CA ASP A 48 2.29 10.95 0.31
C ASP A 48 3.33 9.83 0.35
N THR A 49 4.23 9.80 -0.64
CA THR A 49 5.32 8.81 -0.71
C THR A 49 6.33 8.98 0.42
N GLY A 50 6.48 10.20 0.95
CA GLY A 50 7.30 10.50 2.13
C GLY A 50 6.82 9.81 3.40
N SER A 51 5.56 9.39 3.45
CA SER A 51 4.95 8.73 4.61
C SER A 51 5.18 7.21 4.65
N VAL A 52 5.75 6.62 3.60
CA VAL A 52 6.08 5.18 3.54
C VAL A 52 7.30 4.84 4.38
N ALA A 53 8.36 5.64 4.30
CA ALA A 53 9.58 5.45 5.08
C ALA A 53 9.33 5.42 6.60
N PRO A 54 8.61 6.40 7.21
CA PRO A 54 8.33 6.37 8.64
C PRO A 54 7.40 5.22 9.05
N PHE A 55 6.50 4.78 8.17
CA PHE A 55 5.70 3.59 8.44
C PHE A 55 6.55 2.32 8.52
N VAL A 56 7.49 2.13 7.59
CA VAL A 56 8.40 0.97 7.62
C VAL A 56 9.33 1.03 8.84
N ALA A 57 9.82 2.23 9.21
CA ALA A 57 10.60 2.42 10.43
C ALA A 57 9.80 2.04 11.69
N GLU A 58 8.52 2.43 11.78
CA GLU A 58 7.62 2.03 12.87
C GLU A 58 7.43 0.50 12.92
N LEU A 59 7.34 -0.18 11.77
CA LEU A 59 7.30 -1.65 11.72
C LEU A 59 8.60 -2.29 12.21
N ALA A 60 9.75 -1.71 11.85
CA ALA A 60 11.06 -2.17 12.32
C ALA A 60 11.19 -2.01 13.85
N SER A 61 10.76 -0.87 14.40
CA SER A 61 10.74 -0.63 15.85
C SER A 61 9.80 -1.59 16.60
N LYS A 62 8.76 -2.11 15.94
CA LYS A 62 7.86 -3.14 16.49
C LYS A 62 8.39 -4.57 16.39
N GLY A 63 9.60 -4.75 15.87
CA GLY A 63 10.22 -6.07 15.74
C GLY A 63 9.70 -6.90 14.56
N GLN A 64 9.05 -6.27 13.57
CA GLN A 64 8.65 -7.01 12.37
C GLN A 64 9.89 -7.47 11.59
N THR A 65 9.83 -8.67 11.01
CA THR A 65 10.94 -9.20 10.21
C THR A 65 11.17 -8.37 8.96
N THR A 66 12.40 -8.40 8.43
CA THR A 66 12.77 -7.69 7.19
C THR A 66 11.90 -8.10 6.00
N ALA A 67 11.46 -9.37 5.95
CA ALA A 67 10.53 -9.86 4.92
C ALA A 67 9.15 -9.18 5.02
N LEU A 68 8.58 -9.09 6.22
CA LEU A 68 7.30 -8.42 6.46
C LEU A 68 7.40 -6.91 6.22
N GLN A 69 8.52 -6.29 6.60
CA GLN A 69 8.78 -4.88 6.30
C GLN A 69 8.83 -4.61 4.78
N ALA A 70 9.48 -5.49 4.02
CA ALA A 70 9.56 -5.38 2.57
C ALA A 70 8.18 -5.56 1.91
N GLU A 71 7.40 -6.53 2.37
CA GLU A 71 6.04 -6.77 1.88
C GLU A 71 5.11 -5.59 2.21
N ALA A 72 5.17 -5.07 3.43
CA ALA A 72 4.44 -3.89 3.85
C ALA A 72 4.82 -2.66 3.00
N ARG A 73 6.11 -2.45 2.77
CA ARG A 73 6.62 -1.36 1.93
C ARG A 73 6.07 -1.46 0.51
N CYS A 74 6.07 -2.65 -0.09
CA CYS A 74 5.52 -2.87 -1.43
C CYS A 74 4.01 -2.59 -1.48
N ALA A 75 3.25 -3.14 -0.52
CA ALA A 75 1.80 -2.93 -0.44
C ALA A 75 1.44 -1.45 -0.33
N VAL A 76 2.07 -0.74 0.61
CA VAL A 76 1.84 0.69 0.81
C VAL A 76 2.26 1.50 -0.41
N ARG A 77 3.39 1.17 -1.05
CA ARG A 77 3.84 1.88 -2.25
C ARG A 77 2.83 1.76 -3.39
N TYR A 78 2.22 0.58 -3.59
CA TYR A 78 1.17 0.41 -4.59
C TYR A 78 -0.07 1.25 -4.28
N HIS A 79 -0.44 1.35 -3.00
CA HIS A 79 -1.54 2.21 -2.59
C HIS A 79 -1.24 3.68 -2.87
N VAL A 80 -0.07 4.18 -2.45
CA VAL A 80 0.33 5.57 -2.61
C VAL A 80 0.48 5.95 -4.09
N ASP A 81 1.10 5.09 -4.90
CA ASP A 81 1.28 5.32 -6.36
C ASP A 81 -0.06 5.51 -7.07
N HIS A 82 -1.05 4.70 -6.69
CA HIS A 82 -2.39 4.77 -7.24
C HIS A 82 -3.24 5.90 -6.63
N ALA A 83 -3.06 6.21 -5.34
CA ALA A 83 -3.78 7.27 -4.63
C ALA A 83 -3.22 8.68 -4.91
N SER A 84 -1.99 8.78 -5.39
CA SER A 84 -1.36 10.06 -5.72
C SER A 84 -1.99 10.64 -6.99
N PRO A 85 -2.64 11.83 -6.91
CA PRO A 85 -3.14 12.52 -8.09
C PRO A 85 -2.00 13.04 -8.98
N PHE A 86 -0.75 12.98 -8.52
CA PHE A 86 0.43 13.49 -9.22
C PHE A 86 1.12 12.48 -10.14
N THR A 87 0.70 11.20 -10.15
CA THR A 87 1.10 10.31 -11.25
C THR A 87 0.24 10.64 -12.45
N VAL A 88 0.68 11.67 -13.18
CA VAL A 88 0.34 12.00 -14.57
C VAL A 88 -0.47 10.88 -15.22
N ARG A 89 -1.71 11.19 -15.62
CA ARG A 89 -2.36 10.72 -16.85
C ARG A 89 -1.48 9.72 -17.62
N ARG A 90 -1.48 8.43 -17.24
CA ARG A 90 -0.86 7.38 -18.05
C ARG A 90 -1.81 7.04 -19.19
N SER A 91 -1.94 7.98 -20.12
CA SER A 91 -2.12 7.63 -21.51
C SER A 91 -0.76 7.10 -21.97
N CYS A 92 -0.54 5.78 -21.86
CA CYS A 92 0.52 5.15 -22.64
C CYS A 92 0.14 5.33 -24.11
N GLY A 93 0.72 6.35 -24.74
CA GLY A 93 0.89 6.35 -26.18
C GLY A 93 1.79 5.18 -26.55
N VAL A 94 1.22 4.23 -27.28
CA VAL A 94 1.96 3.25 -28.07
C VAL A 94 2.67 4.04 -29.16
N PRO A 95 4.02 4.04 -29.25
CA PRO A 95 4.66 4.42 -30.50
C PRO A 95 4.40 3.30 -31.51
N VAL A 96 3.84 3.71 -32.65
CA VAL A 96 3.59 2.92 -33.87
C VAL A 96 4.87 2.33 -34.45
#